data_AF-A0A974Z0V2-F1
#
_entry.id   AF-A0A974Z0V2-F1
#
_cell.length_a   1.000
_cell.length_b   1.000
_cell.length_c   1.000
_cell.angle_alpha   90.00
_cell.angle_beta   90.00
_cell.angle_gamma   90.00
#
_symmetry.space_group_name_H-M   'P 1'
#
loop_
_entity.id
_entity.type
_entity.pdbx_description
1 polymer ?
#
loop_
_entity_poly.entity_id
_entity_poly.type
_entity_poly.pdbx_seq_one_letter_code
_entity_poly.pdbx_strand_id
1 'polypeptide(L)'
;MMIKFNPNTPLEMYEEQQAYIEGKGNDASWVAIGETGKLVHFCEWGGSYGDRATAAEAKGVKDSATLRMVYNPTVYAALRTSRVVIVKNLDPLAVVDDVPNQNNPNVYELWGGVDNIKNENQFMEFKVRRYEGK
;
A
#
# COMPACT_ATOMS: atom_id res chain seq x y z
N MET A 1 -17.36 13.92 18.78
CA MET A 1 -15.98 13.40 18.99
C MET A 1 -15.14 13.85 17.80
N MET A 2 -14.17 14.74 18.00
CA MET A 2 -13.32 15.24 16.92
C MET A 2 -12.25 14.19 16.64
N ILE A 3 -12.26 13.57 15.46
CA ILE A 3 -11.21 12.63 15.06
C ILE A 3 -9.98 13.46 14.72
N LYS A 4 -8.91 13.33 15.52
CA LYS A 4 -7.61 13.94 15.24
C LYS A 4 -6.94 13.10 14.14
N PHE A 5 -7.04 13.54 12.89
CA PHE A 5 -6.40 12.93 11.73
C PHE A 5 -5.28 13.84 11.25
N ASN A 6 -4.06 13.31 11.10
CA ASN A 6 -2.89 14.07 10.66
C ASN A 6 -2.16 13.37 9.50
N PRO A 7 -2.59 13.58 8.25
CA PRO A 7 -1.98 12.96 7.08
C PRO A 7 -0.71 13.70 6.67
N ASN A 8 0.43 13.31 7.26
CA ASN A 8 1.72 13.96 7.01
C ASN A 8 2.66 13.14 6.10
N THR A 9 2.31 11.89 5.81
CA THR A 9 3.19 10.99 5.05
C THR A 9 2.67 10.87 3.63
N PRO A 10 3.41 11.36 2.62
CA PRO A 10 3.04 11.17 1.23
C PRO A 10 3.34 9.73 0.80
N LEU A 11 2.50 9.20 -0.07
CA LEU A 11 2.65 7.87 -0.65
C LEU A 11 2.11 7.82 -2.07
N GLU A 12 2.65 6.88 -2.84
CA GLU A 12 2.10 6.41 -4.09
C GLU A 12 1.71 4.95 -3.96
N MET A 13 0.69 4.53 -4.70
CA MET A 13 0.20 3.16 -4.70
C MET A 13 0.22 2.62 -6.12
N TYR A 14 0.56 1.36 -6.27
CA TYR A 14 0.66 0.67 -7.55
C TYR A 14 -0.11 -0.63 -7.45
N GLU A 15 -1.01 -0.91 -8.40
CA GLU A 15 -1.69 -2.20 -8.51
C GLU A 15 -1.02 -3.07 -9.57
N GLU A 16 -0.94 -4.36 -9.29
CA GLU A 16 -0.55 -5.37 -10.28
C GLU A 16 -1.75 -5.64 -11.21
N GLN A 17 -1.62 -5.24 -12.47
CA GLN A 17 -2.56 -5.59 -13.53
C GLN A 17 -2.01 -6.75 -14.34
N GLN A 18 -2.85 -7.76 -14.52
CA GLN A 18 -2.54 -8.94 -15.29
C GLN A 18 -3.29 -8.90 -16.63
N ALA A 19 -2.54 -8.98 -17.72
CA ALA A 19 -3.08 -9.02 -19.07
C ALA A 19 -2.66 -10.32 -19.75
N TYR A 20 -3.65 -11.02 -20.32
CA TYR A 20 -3.36 -12.18 -21.15
C TYR A 20 -2.86 -11.74 -22.53
N ILE A 21 -1.66 -12.18 -22.89
CA ILE A 21 -1.10 -11.99 -24.23
C ILE A 21 -1.10 -13.35 -24.94
N GLU A 22 -1.83 -13.43 -26.04
CA GLU A 22 -1.91 -14.65 -26.85
C GLU A 22 -0.50 -15.10 -27.28
N GLY A 23 -0.18 -16.37 -27.00
CA GLY A 23 1.12 -16.97 -27.33
C GLY A 23 2.27 -16.68 -26.34
N LYS A 24 2.10 -15.77 -25.37
CA LYS A 24 3.12 -15.48 -24.32
C LYS A 24 2.66 -15.82 -22.90
N GLY A 25 1.35 -15.95 -22.68
CA GLY A 25 0.78 -16.24 -21.36
C GLY A 25 0.36 -14.96 -20.64
N ASN A 26 0.38 -14.98 -19.31
CA ASN A 26 -0.02 -13.84 -18.49
C ASN A 26 1.16 -12.89 -18.30
N ASP A 27 0.98 -11.62 -18.63
CA ASP A 27 1.96 -10.56 -18.40
C ASP A 27 1.48 -9.66 -17.26
N ALA A 28 2.40 -9.28 -16.37
CA ALA A 28 2.09 -8.49 -15.18
C ALA A 28 2.74 -7.12 -15.30
N SER A 29 1.94 -6.08 -15.12
CA SER A 29 2.40 -4.69 -15.12
C SER A 29 1.94 -3.99 -13.85
N TRP A 30 2.70 -3.00 -13.39
CA TRP A 30 2.36 -2.21 -12.21
C TRP A 30 1.85 -0.85 -12.63
N VAL A 31 0.62 -0.53 -12.26
CA VAL A 31 -0.05 0.73 -12.65
C VAL A 31 -0.33 1.56 -11.41
N ALA A 32 0.00 2.85 -11.45
CA ALA A 32 -0.26 3.76 -10.34
C ALA A 32 -1.77 3.92 -10.09
N ILE A 33 -2.18 3.85 -8.83
CA ILE A 33 -3.57 3.92 -8.37
C ILE A 33 -3.90 5.35 -7.94
N GLY A 34 -4.83 5.99 -8.63
CA GLY A 34 -5.30 7.32 -8.28
C GLY A 34 -6.24 7.90 -9.31
N GLU A 35 -6.75 9.09 -9.03
CA GLU A 35 -7.43 9.89 -10.05
C GLU A 35 -6.36 10.54 -10.96
N THR A 36 -6.70 10.79 -12.22
CA THR A 36 -5.80 11.51 -13.14
C THR A 36 -5.36 12.84 -12.52
N GLY A 37 -4.06 12.98 -12.24
CA GLY A 37 -3.48 14.16 -11.58
C GLY A 37 -3.39 14.10 -10.04
N LYS A 38 -3.86 13.01 -9.40
CA LYS A 38 -3.72 12.75 -7.95
C LYS A 38 -3.24 11.32 -7.70
N LEU A 39 -2.01 11.05 -8.10
CA LEU A 39 -1.32 9.78 -7.82
C LEU A 39 -0.67 9.75 -6.44
N VAL A 40 -0.33 10.93 -5.93
CA VAL A 40 0.20 11.11 -4.58
C VAL A 40 -0.96 11.25 -3.60
N HIS A 41 -0.97 10.39 -2.59
CA HIS A 41 -1.90 10.44 -1.49
C HIS A 41 -1.17 10.75 -0.18
N PHE A 42 -1.90 11.25 0.80
CA PHE A 42 -1.35 11.50 2.14
C PHE A 42 -2.05 10.61 3.17
N CYS A 43 -1.28 9.96 4.02
CA CYS A 43 -1.78 9.14 5.10
C CYS A 43 -1.16 9.50 6.45
N GLU A 44 -1.82 9.04 7.51
CA GLU A 44 -1.23 8.85 8.82
C GLU A 44 -0.57 7.47 8.85
N TRP A 45 0.75 7.43 9.08
CA TRP A 45 1.55 6.21 9.09
C TRP A 45 1.81 5.75 10.53
N GLY A 46 1.10 4.71 10.99
CA GLY A 46 1.32 4.10 12.29
C GLY A 46 2.21 2.86 12.21
N GLY A 47 3.43 2.93 12.75
CA GLY A 47 4.29 1.75 12.89
C GLY A 47 3.67 0.66 13.77
N SER A 48 4.06 -0.60 13.55
CA SER A 48 3.67 -1.69 14.43
C SER A 48 4.63 -1.81 15.61
N TYR A 49 4.10 -1.99 16.82
CA TYR A 49 4.89 -2.11 18.06
C TYR A 49 4.39 -3.28 18.93
N GLY A 50 5.25 -3.74 19.84
CA GLY A 50 4.92 -4.79 20.82
C GLY A 50 4.60 -6.14 20.17
N ASP A 51 3.63 -6.88 20.73
CA ASP A 51 3.27 -8.24 20.30
C ASP A 51 2.95 -8.34 18.81
N ARG A 52 2.45 -7.26 18.19
CA ARG A 52 2.15 -7.23 16.75
C ARG A 52 3.41 -7.23 15.90
N ALA A 53 4.46 -6.53 16.33
CA ALA A 53 5.76 -6.56 15.68
C ALA A 53 6.39 -7.94 15.82
N THR A 54 6.40 -8.50 17.05
CA THR A 54 6.94 -9.84 17.32
C THR A 54 6.23 -10.94 16.51
N ALA A 55 4.91 -10.87 16.39
CA ALA A 55 4.13 -11.82 15.59
C ALA A 55 4.35 -11.66 14.07
N ALA A 56 4.67 -10.45 13.61
CA ALA A 56 5.03 -10.19 12.23
C ALA A 56 6.45 -10.72 11.92
N GLU A 57 7.40 -10.47 12.81
CA GLU A 57 8.78 -10.98 12.73
C GLU A 57 8.80 -12.51 12.65
N ALA A 58 7.97 -13.20 13.44
CA ALA A 58 7.83 -14.67 13.37
C ALA A 58 7.38 -15.18 11.98
N LYS A 59 6.78 -14.31 11.15
CA LYS A 59 6.38 -14.60 9.76
C LYS A 59 7.38 -14.09 8.72
N GLY A 60 8.57 -13.68 9.14
CA GLY A 60 9.60 -13.11 8.27
C GLY A 60 9.29 -11.68 7.79
N VAL A 61 8.31 -11.00 8.39
CA VAL A 61 8.01 -9.60 8.09
C VAL A 61 8.98 -8.72 8.87
N LYS A 62 9.77 -7.91 8.15
CA LYS A 62 10.77 -7.02 8.73
C LYS A 62 10.16 -5.76 9.32
N ASP A 63 9.15 -5.25 8.66
CA ASP A 63 8.43 -4.06 9.10
C ASP A 63 6.98 -4.14 8.64
N SER A 64 6.08 -3.63 9.48
CA SER A 64 4.67 -3.52 9.15
C SER A 64 4.10 -2.24 9.72
N ALA A 65 3.15 -1.66 9.00
CA ALA A 65 2.51 -0.42 9.39
C ALA A 65 1.00 -0.48 9.18
N THR A 66 0.27 0.26 10.00
CA THR A 66 -1.15 0.55 9.82
C THR A 66 -1.26 1.95 9.23
N LEU A 67 -1.85 2.06 8.06
CA LEU A 67 -2.06 3.33 7.37
C LEU A 67 -3.52 3.72 7.53
N ARG A 68 -3.75 4.99 7.85
CA ARG A 68 -5.06 5.60 7.82
C ARG A 68 -5.05 6.76 6.85
N MET A 69 -6.04 6.84 5.97
CA MET A 69 -6.17 7.94 5.02
C MET A 69 -7.63 8.29 4.76
N VAL A 70 -7.86 9.44 4.12
CA VAL A 70 -9.20 9.82 3.66
C VAL A 70 -9.72 8.76 2.70
N TYR A 71 -11.00 8.44 2.82
CA TYR A 71 -11.61 7.47 1.93
C TYR A 71 -11.50 7.93 0.47
N ASN A 72 -10.92 7.06 -0.36
CA ASN A 72 -10.89 7.24 -1.81
C ASN A 72 -11.49 5.97 -2.43
N PRO A 73 -12.62 6.05 -3.16
CA PRO A 73 -13.32 4.87 -3.66
C PRO A 73 -12.49 4.06 -4.66
N THR A 74 -11.69 4.73 -5.51
CA THR A 74 -10.81 4.08 -6.49
C THR A 74 -9.73 3.26 -5.79
N VAL A 75 -9.05 3.89 -4.82
CA VAL A 75 -8.03 3.21 -4.02
C VAL A 75 -8.64 2.08 -3.18
N TYR A 76 -9.80 2.33 -2.56
CA TYR A 76 -10.50 1.34 -1.75
C TYR A 76 -10.87 0.09 -2.57
N ALA A 77 -11.35 0.29 -3.80
CA ALA A 77 -11.65 -0.80 -4.71
C ALA A 77 -10.40 -1.60 -5.08
N ALA A 78 -9.31 -0.93 -5.48
CA ALA A 78 -8.07 -1.59 -5.86
C ALA A 78 -7.44 -2.40 -4.70
N LEU A 79 -7.42 -1.83 -3.48
CA LEU A 79 -6.95 -2.52 -2.27
C LEU A 79 -7.77 -3.77 -1.93
N ARG A 80 -8.99 -3.90 -2.46
CA ARG A 80 -9.87 -5.05 -2.22
C ARG A 80 -9.72 -6.16 -3.26
N THR A 81 -9.31 -5.82 -4.47
CA THR A 81 -9.36 -6.74 -5.62
C THR A 81 -8.00 -7.19 -6.10
N SER A 82 -7.00 -6.34 -5.92
CA SER A 82 -5.71 -6.45 -6.61
C SER A 82 -4.57 -6.54 -5.60
N ARG A 83 -3.43 -7.06 -6.05
CA ARG A 83 -2.20 -6.91 -5.28
C ARG A 83 -1.73 -5.47 -5.40
N VAL A 84 -1.53 -4.82 -4.26
CA VAL A 84 -1.13 -3.41 -4.20
C VAL A 84 0.20 -3.27 -3.49
N VAL A 85 1.08 -2.47 -4.08
CA VAL A 85 2.34 -2.00 -3.51
C VAL A 85 2.22 -0.52 -3.16
N ILE A 86 2.77 -0.14 -2.02
CA ILE A 86 2.75 1.20 -1.46
C ILE A 86 4.19 1.70 -1.40
N VAL A 87 4.45 2.84 -2.01
CA VAL A 87 5.72 3.56 -1.96
C VAL A 87 5.60 4.70 -0.96
N LYS A 88 6.31 4.58 0.15
CA LYS A 88 6.37 5.61 1.19
C LYS A 88 7.29 6.75 0.77
N ASN A 89 6.93 7.98 1.14
CA ASN A 89 7.74 9.19 0.96
C ASN A 89 8.10 9.54 -0.49
N LEU A 90 7.42 8.97 -1.48
CA LEU A 90 7.68 9.20 -2.91
C LEU A 90 9.14 8.93 -3.28
N ASP A 91 9.71 7.86 -2.73
CA ASP A 91 11.11 7.51 -2.97
C ASP A 91 11.33 7.22 -4.47
N PRO A 92 12.18 7.99 -5.17
CA PRO A 92 12.39 7.83 -6.61
C PRO A 92 13.08 6.51 -6.98
N LEU A 93 13.69 5.81 -6.00
CA LEU A 93 14.33 4.51 -6.20
C LEU A 93 13.39 3.33 -5.89
N ALA A 94 12.13 3.61 -5.60
CA ALA A 94 11.13 2.60 -5.26
C ALA A 94 10.59 1.85 -6.47
N VAL A 95 10.75 2.40 -7.68
CA VAL A 95 10.35 1.78 -8.95
C VAL A 95 11.56 1.74 -9.87
N VAL A 96 11.89 0.56 -10.38
CA VAL A 96 13.01 0.31 -11.31
C VAL A 96 12.45 -0.45 -12.49
N ASP A 97 12.67 0.06 -13.71
CA ASP A 97 12.13 -0.54 -14.95
C ASP A 97 10.61 -0.78 -14.89
N ASP A 98 9.85 0.21 -14.38
CA ASP A 98 8.39 0.15 -14.16
C ASP A 98 7.90 -0.95 -13.19
N VAL A 99 8.82 -1.53 -12.40
CA VAL A 99 8.52 -2.54 -11.39
C VAL A 99 8.89 -2.03 -9.99
N PRO A 100 7.98 -2.12 -9.00
CA PRO A 100 8.31 -1.77 -7.63
C PRO A 100 9.44 -2.62 -7.05
N ASN A 101 10.49 -1.97 -6.57
CA ASN A 101 11.66 -2.58 -5.98
C ASN A 101 11.39 -3.00 -4.53
N GLN A 102 11.01 -4.26 -4.31
CA GLN A 102 10.69 -4.79 -2.98
C GLN A 102 11.87 -4.78 -1.98
N ASN A 103 13.10 -4.60 -2.46
CA ASN A 103 14.27 -4.47 -1.59
C ASN A 103 14.42 -3.04 -1.05
N ASN A 104 13.68 -2.07 -1.59
CA ASN A 104 13.70 -0.69 -1.10
C ASN A 104 12.96 -0.61 0.25
N PRO A 105 13.57 0.02 1.29
CA PRO A 105 12.94 0.14 2.61
C PRO A 105 11.64 0.95 2.64
N ASN A 106 11.37 1.76 1.62
CA ASN A 106 10.16 2.54 1.46
C ASN A 106 9.08 1.82 0.63
N VAL A 107 9.33 0.60 0.16
CA VAL A 107 8.37 -0.21 -0.59
C VAL A 107 7.71 -1.23 0.33
N TYR A 108 6.39 -1.20 0.37
CA TYR A 108 5.57 -2.08 1.20
C TYR A 108 4.49 -2.73 0.37
N GLU A 109 4.09 -3.95 0.73
CA GLU A 109 2.96 -4.66 0.15
C GLU A 109 1.75 -4.56 1.06
N LEU A 110 0.54 -4.53 0.47
CA LEU A 110 -0.70 -4.67 1.22
C LEU A 110 -0.69 -5.97 2.05
N TRP A 111 -1.01 -5.84 3.34
CA TRP A 111 -1.03 -6.93 4.30
C TRP A 111 -2.38 -7.02 5.01
N GLY A 112 -3.33 -7.72 4.38
CA GLY A 112 -4.69 -7.87 4.88
C GLY A 112 -5.68 -7.02 4.10
N GLY A 113 -6.92 -6.96 4.58
CA GLY A 113 -7.98 -6.19 3.95
C GLY A 113 -7.92 -4.70 4.30
N VAL A 114 -8.60 -3.89 3.50
CA VAL A 114 -8.92 -2.50 3.80
C VAL A 114 -10.26 -2.41 4.55
N ASP A 115 -10.28 -1.65 5.63
CA ASP A 115 -11.46 -1.36 6.43
C ASP A 115 -11.97 0.06 6.17
N ASN A 116 -13.29 0.22 6.15
CA ASN A 116 -13.95 1.52 6.06
C ASN A 116 -14.33 1.94 7.48
N ILE A 117 -13.57 2.89 8.05
CA ILE A 117 -13.71 3.25 9.45
C ILE A 117 -15.15 3.72 9.70
N LYS A 118 -15.86 2.97 10.56
CA LYS A 118 -17.26 3.19 10.94
C LYS A 118 -18.28 3.10 9.79
N ASN A 119 -17.89 2.60 8.61
CA ASN A 119 -18.73 2.54 7.41
C ASN A 119 -19.33 3.89 6.97
N GLU A 120 -18.69 5.00 7.35
CA GLU A 120 -19.16 6.36 7.05
C GLU A 120 -18.48 6.96 5.80
N ASN A 121 -17.61 6.20 5.10
CA ASN A 121 -16.84 6.66 3.94
C ASN A 121 -15.99 7.92 4.22
N GLN A 122 -15.58 8.13 5.48
CA GLN A 122 -14.74 9.28 5.85
C GLN A 122 -13.25 8.92 5.79
N PHE A 123 -12.90 7.74 6.32
CA PHE A 123 -11.55 7.25 6.39
C PHE A 123 -11.48 5.77 6.04
N MET A 124 -10.36 5.36 5.48
CA MET A 124 -10.03 3.95 5.32
C MET A 124 -8.74 3.63 6.07
N GLU A 125 -8.69 2.41 6.60
CA GLU A 125 -7.54 1.88 7.33
C GLU A 125 -7.13 0.55 6.72
N PHE A 126 -5.84 0.38 6.49
CA PHE A 126 -5.28 -0.88 5.99
C PHE A 126 -3.88 -1.06 6.54
N LYS A 127 -3.37 -2.28 6.42
CA LYS A 127 -2.04 -2.63 6.91
C LYS A 127 -1.14 -2.97 5.75
N VAL A 128 0.13 -2.64 5.89
CA VAL A 128 1.16 -2.93 4.91
C VAL A 128 2.33 -3.62 5.59
N ARG A 129 3.12 -4.36 4.82
CA ARG A 129 4.30 -5.08 5.30
C ARG A 129 5.44 -4.98 4.30
N ARG A 130 6.67 -5.15 4.76
CA ARG A 130 7.80 -5.50 3.90
C ARG A 130 8.48 -6.76 4.40
N TYR A 131 9.03 -7.53 3.48
CA TYR A 131 9.88 -8.67 3.76
C TYR A 131 11.35 -8.27 3.73
N GLU A 132 12.24 -9.11 4.25
CA GLU A 132 13.64 -8.99 3.88
C GLU A 132 13.81 -9.26 2.40
N GLY A 133 14.67 -8.45 1.76
CA GLY A 133 15.10 -8.73 0.39
C GLY A 133 15.68 -10.13 0.33
N LYS A 134 15.28 -10.88 -0.70
CA LYS A 134 15.86 -12.19 -1.00
C LYS A 134 17.33 -12.07 -1.35
#